data_AF-A0A2J8N3M2-F1
#
_entry.id   AF-A0A2J8N3M2-F1
#
_cell.length_a   1.000
_cell.length_b   1.000
_cell.length_c   1.000
_cell.angle_alpha   90.00
_cell.angle_beta   90.00
_cell.angle_gamma   90.00
#
_symmetry.space_group_name_H-M   'P 1'
#
loop_
_entity.id
_entity.type
_entity.pdbx_description
1 polymer ?
#
loop_
_entity_poly.entity_id
_entity_poly.type
_entity_poly.pdbx_seq_one_letter_code
_entity_poly.pdbx_strand_id
1 'polypeptide(L)'
;MPAIMTMLADHAARQLLDFSQKLDINLLDNVVNCLYHGEGAQQRMAQEVLTHLKEHPDAWTRVDTILEFSQNMNTKYYGLQILENVIKTRWKILPRNQCEGIKKYVVGLIIKTSSDPTCVEKEKVYIGKLNMILVQILKQEWPKHWPTFISDIVGASRTSESLCQNNMVILKLLSEEVF
;
A
#
# COMPACT_ATOMS: atom_id res chain seq x y z
N MET A 1 -3.81 34.25 11.79
CA MET A 1 -3.44 33.17 10.83
C MET A 1 -3.05 31.86 11.50
N PRO A 2 -2.19 31.79 12.54
CA PRO A 2 -1.75 30.50 13.09
C PRO A 2 -2.89 29.64 13.65
N ALA A 3 -3.78 30.24 14.46
CA ALA A 3 -4.86 29.52 15.14
C ALA A 3 -5.92 28.91 14.19
N ILE A 4 -6.30 29.62 13.12
CA ILE A 4 -7.26 29.13 12.12
C ILE A 4 -6.66 27.92 11.37
N MET A 5 -5.34 27.96 11.12
CA MET A 5 -4.64 26.89 10.43
C MET A 5 -4.49 25.63 11.30
N THR A 6 -4.24 25.79 12.60
CA THR A 6 -4.26 24.68 13.56
C THR A 6 -5.65 24.04 13.63
N MET A 7 -6.73 24.83 13.57
CA MET A 7 -8.09 24.29 13.58
C MET A 7 -8.43 23.49 12.31
N LEU A 8 -7.96 23.89 11.13
CA LEU A 8 -8.18 23.14 9.89
C LEU A 8 -7.40 21.82 9.88
N ALA A 9 -6.17 21.81 10.38
CA ALA A 9 -5.37 20.58 10.51
C ALA A 9 -5.98 19.62 11.56
N ASP A 10 -6.45 20.13 12.69
CA ASP A 10 -7.13 19.35 13.72
C ASP A 10 -8.47 18.80 13.21
N HIS A 11 -9.21 19.57 12.40
CA HIS A 11 -10.42 19.09 11.74
C HIS A 11 -10.13 17.95 10.74
N ALA A 12 -9.11 18.13 9.90
CA ALA A 12 -8.68 17.11 8.95
C ALA A 12 -8.21 15.83 9.67
N ALA A 13 -7.46 15.98 10.77
CA ALA A 13 -7.03 14.87 11.60
C ALA A 13 -8.23 14.09 12.15
N ARG A 14 -9.21 14.78 12.73
CA ARG A 14 -10.42 14.16 13.30
C ARG A 14 -11.22 13.40 12.25
N GLN A 15 -11.39 13.95 11.04
CA GLN A 15 -12.13 13.28 9.98
C GLN A 15 -11.37 12.07 9.41
N LEU A 16 -10.07 12.21 9.14
CA LEU A 16 -9.26 11.12 8.61
C LEU A 16 -9.06 9.99 9.63
N LEU A 17 -9.09 10.28 10.93
CA LEU A 17 -8.97 9.30 12.01
C LEU A 17 -10.32 8.76 12.50
N ASP A 18 -11.46 9.24 12.00
CA ASP A 18 -12.77 8.69 12.31
C ASP A 18 -13.10 7.51 11.40
N PHE A 19 -12.89 6.29 11.91
CA PHE A 19 -13.17 5.02 11.20
C PHE A 19 -14.66 4.65 11.16
N SER A 20 -15.54 5.40 11.82
CA SER A 20 -17.00 5.20 11.72
C SER A 20 -17.57 5.79 10.43
N GLN A 21 -16.82 6.68 9.76
CA GLN A 21 -17.23 7.35 8.53
C GLN A 21 -16.47 6.84 7.30
N LYS A 22 -17.04 7.10 6.13
CA LYS A 22 -16.36 6.87 4.85
C LYS A 22 -15.13 7.77 4.76
N LEU A 23 -14.02 7.22 4.28
CA LEU A 23 -12.79 7.98 4.08
C LEU A 23 -13.00 9.04 2.98
N ASP A 24 -12.75 10.29 3.31
CA ASP A 24 -12.67 11.37 2.31
C ASP A 24 -11.30 11.33 1.61
N ILE A 25 -11.29 10.82 0.38
CA ILE A 25 -10.10 10.67 -0.44
C ILE A 25 -9.53 12.03 -0.88
N ASN A 26 -10.38 13.02 -1.14
CA ASN A 26 -9.90 14.35 -1.53
C ASN A 26 -9.20 15.03 -0.35
N LEU A 27 -9.75 14.87 0.86
CA LEU A 27 -9.11 15.35 2.07
C LEU A 27 -7.75 14.66 2.29
N LEU A 28 -7.69 13.33 2.15
CA LEU A 28 -6.43 12.61 2.26
C LEU A 28 -5.40 13.08 1.23
N ASP A 29 -5.82 13.24 -0.03
CA ASP A 29 -4.97 13.76 -1.11
C ASP A 29 -4.42 15.15 -0.79
N ASN A 30 -5.23 16.02 -0.19
CA ASN A 30 -4.80 17.35 0.25
C ASN A 30 -3.77 17.28 1.38
N VAL A 31 -3.97 16.41 2.38
CA VAL A 31 -3.03 16.24 3.49
C VAL A 31 -1.71 15.65 3.00
N VAL A 32 -1.75 14.64 2.11
CA VAL A 32 -0.56 14.09 1.48
C VAL A 32 0.16 15.14 0.64
N ASN A 33 -0.56 15.94 -0.16
CA ASN A 33 0.06 17.02 -0.92
C ASN A 33 0.72 18.05 -0.01
N CYS A 34 0.13 18.36 1.14
CA CYS A 34 0.71 19.26 2.15
C CYS A 34 2.00 18.70 2.76
N LEU A 35 2.12 17.37 2.92
CA LEU A 35 3.38 16.74 3.35
C LEU A 35 4.52 16.94 2.35
N TYR A 36 4.23 16.87 1.04
CA TYR A 36 5.26 16.95 0.00
C TYR A 36 5.57 18.38 -0.47
N HIS A 37 4.59 19.29 -0.42
CA HIS A 37 4.72 20.65 -0.96
C HIS A 37 4.49 21.76 0.08
N GLY A 38 4.02 21.42 1.28
CA GLY A 38 3.86 22.38 2.36
C GLY A 38 5.20 22.72 3.02
N GLU A 39 5.22 23.80 3.79
CA GLU A 39 6.42 24.28 4.47
C GLU A 39 6.15 24.49 5.98
N GLY A 40 7.22 24.37 6.77
CA GLY A 40 7.24 24.77 8.18
C GLY A 40 6.22 24.01 9.05
N ALA A 41 5.22 24.73 9.57
CA ALA A 41 4.23 24.17 10.48
C ALA A 41 3.20 23.29 9.76
N GLN A 42 2.84 23.62 8.52
CA GLN A 42 1.84 22.87 7.76
C GLN A 42 2.33 21.45 7.42
N GLN A 43 3.57 21.36 6.94
CA GLN A 43 4.21 20.07 6.63
C GLN A 43 4.30 19.18 7.88
N ARG A 44 4.69 19.74 9.03
CA ARG A 44 4.76 19.02 10.31
C ARG A 44 3.40 18.48 10.74
N MET A 45 2.36 19.30 10.68
CA MET A 45 1.01 18.85 11.02
C MET A 45 0.53 17.74 10.07
N ALA A 46 0.77 17.87 8.75
CA ALA A 46 0.44 16.82 7.80
C ALA A 46 1.18 15.50 8.10
N GLN A 47 2.46 15.58 8.47
CA GLN A 47 3.26 14.42 8.87
C GLN A 47 2.71 13.74 10.12
N GLU A 48 2.31 14.51 11.14
CA GLU A 48 1.71 13.98 12.37
C GLU A 48 0.40 13.24 12.08
N VAL A 49 -0.50 13.86 11.30
CA VAL A 49 -1.79 13.26 10.92
C VAL A 49 -1.59 11.95 10.15
N LEU A 50 -0.71 11.95 9.15
CA LEU A 50 -0.42 10.75 8.35
C LEU A 50 0.31 9.68 9.18
N THR A 51 1.12 10.07 10.16
CA THR A 51 1.76 9.08 11.05
C THR A 51 0.72 8.40 11.92
N HIS A 52 -0.16 9.17 12.58
CA HIS A 52 -1.24 8.61 13.40
C HIS A 52 -2.20 7.75 12.58
N LEU A 53 -2.54 8.19 11.35
CA LEU A 53 -3.40 7.41 10.48
C LEU A 53 -2.74 6.08 10.08
N LYS A 54 -1.44 6.07 9.76
CA LYS A 54 -0.71 4.85 9.40
C LYS A 54 -0.57 3.86 10.55
N GLU A 55 -0.49 4.37 11.78
CA GLU A 55 -0.37 3.57 13.01
C GLU A 55 -1.72 3.08 13.53
N HIS A 56 -2.83 3.65 13.03
CA HIS A 56 -4.16 3.27 13.47
C HIS A 56 -4.43 1.77 13.21
N PRO A 57 -5.00 1.03 14.19
CA PRO A 57 -5.24 -0.41 14.10
C PRO A 57 -5.97 -0.88 12.84
N ASP A 58 -6.92 -0.07 12.37
CA ASP A 58 -7.82 -0.37 11.27
C ASP A 58 -7.44 0.38 9.97
N ALA A 59 -6.32 1.10 9.94
CA ALA A 59 -5.90 1.88 8.76
C ALA A 59 -5.85 1.05 7.46
N TRP A 60 -5.42 -0.21 7.59
CA TRP A 60 -5.30 -1.14 6.47
C TRP A 60 -6.64 -1.43 5.79
N THR A 61 -7.78 -1.30 6.49
CA THR A 61 -9.11 -1.54 5.90
C THR A 61 -9.54 -0.45 4.93
N ARG A 62 -8.76 0.63 4.82
CA ARG A 62 -9.02 1.76 3.90
C ARG A 62 -8.13 1.73 2.67
N VAL A 63 -7.15 0.82 2.61
CA VAL A 63 -6.13 0.79 1.55
C VAL A 63 -6.75 0.55 0.19
N ASP A 64 -7.74 -0.34 0.09
CA ASP A 64 -8.46 -0.62 -1.15
C ASP A 64 -9.10 0.64 -1.75
N THR A 65 -9.80 1.39 -0.90
CA THR A 65 -10.47 2.66 -1.22
C THR A 65 -9.45 3.71 -1.64
N ILE A 66 -8.30 3.79 -0.94
CA ILE A 66 -7.22 4.71 -1.29
C ILE A 66 -6.70 4.42 -2.70
N LEU A 67 -6.36 3.15 -2.98
CA LEU A 67 -5.73 2.77 -4.25
C LEU A 67 -6.71 2.81 -5.43
N GLU A 68 -8.00 2.60 -5.18
CA GLU A 68 -9.05 2.65 -6.20
C GLU A 68 -9.45 4.08 -6.57
N PHE A 69 -9.66 4.96 -5.59
CA PHE A 69 -10.28 6.26 -5.85
C PHE A 69 -9.30 7.43 -5.92
N SER A 70 -8.14 7.36 -5.25
CA SER A 70 -7.16 8.47 -5.32
C SER A 70 -6.54 8.56 -6.72
N GLN A 71 -6.42 9.79 -7.22
CA GLN A 71 -5.67 10.09 -8.45
C GLN A 71 -4.22 10.52 -8.14
N ASN A 72 -3.90 10.72 -6.87
CA ASN A 72 -2.59 11.16 -6.41
C ASN A 72 -1.68 9.96 -6.16
N MET A 73 -0.59 9.86 -6.94
CA MET A 73 0.37 8.77 -6.80
C MET A 73 1.04 8.74 -5.42
N ASN A 74 1.31 9.91 -4.81
CA ASN A 74 1.87 9.98 -3.46
C ASN A 74 0.90 9.39 -2.42
N THR A 75 -0.40 9.63 -2.59
CA THR A 75 -1.43 9.05 -1.72
C THR A 75 -1.54 7.54 -1.91
N LYS A 76 -1.43 7.05 -3.16
CA LYS A 76 -1.35 5.61 -3.42
C LYS A 76 -0.13 4.96 -2.76
N TYR A 77 1.04 5.58 -2.83
CA TYR A 77 2.22 5.12 -2.10
C TYR A 77 2.02 5.12 -0.60
N TYR A 78 1.38 6.14 -0.06
CA TYR A 78 1.03 6.19 1.35
C TYR A 78 0.08 5.03 1.74
N GLY A 79 -0.93 4.72 0.92
CA GLY A 79 -1.78 3.53 1.09
C GLY A 79 -0.97 2.22 1.11
N LEU A 80 0.00 2.08 0.21
CA LEU A 80 0.92 0.94 0.19
C LEU A 80 1.82 0.88 1.45
N GLN A 81 2.22 2.01 2.02
CA GLN A 81 2.97 2.05 3.28
C GLN A 81 2.12 1.58 4.46
N ILE A 82 0.82 1.91 4.50
CA ILE A 82 -0.11 1.40 5.51
C ILE A 82 -0.19 -0.13 5.41
N LEU A 83 -0.32 -0.65 4.18
CA LEU A 83 -0.39 -2.09 3.94
C LEU A 83 0.89 -2.81 4.37
N GLU A 84 2.04 -2.25 4.02
CA GLU A 84 3.34 -2.78 4.45
C GLU A 84 3.47 -2.78 5.99
N ASN A 85 3.01 -1.70 6.65
CA ASN A 85 3.07 -1.59 8.11
C ASN A 85 2.28 -2.71 8.78
N VAL A 86 1.04 -2.99 8.33
CA VAL A 86 0.22 -4.05 8.93
C VAL A 86 0.83 -5.45 8.69
N ILE A 87 1.42 -5.69 7.52
CA ILE A 87 2.10 -6.96 7.19
C ILE A 87 3.34 -7.17 8.08
N LYS A 88 4.11 -6.12 8.38
CA LYS A 88 5.31 -6.23 9.20
C LYS A 88 4.99 -6.36 10.70
N THR A 89 3.97 -5.66 11.18
CA THR A 89 3.75 -5.48 12.63
C THR A 89 2.61 -6.32 13.20
N ARG A 90 1.55 -6.58 12.43
CA ARG A 90 0.30 -7.17 12.95
C ARG A 90 -0.17 -8.41 12.19
N TRP A 91 0.56 -8.87 11.18
CA TRP A 91 0.16 -10.01 10.35
C TRP A 91 -0.21 -11.27 11.13
N LYS A 92 0.53 -11.60 12.18
CA LYS A 92 0.30 -12.81 12.99
C LYS A 92 -0.95 -12.74 13.88
N ILE A 93 -1.44 -11.54 14.19
CA ILE A 93 -2.64 -11.33 15.01
C ILE A 93 -3.89 -11.08 14.18
N LEU A 94 -3.73 -10.80 12.88
CA LEU A 94 -4.86 -10.63 11.97
C LEU A 94 -5.60 -11.97 11.77
N PRO A 95 -6.94 -11.94 11.77
CA PRO A 95 -7.76 -13.07 11.35
C PRO A 95 -7.32 -13.61 9.98
N ARG A 96 -7.24 -14.94 9.84
CA ARG A 96 -6.71 -15.58 8.63
C ARG A 96 -7.44 -15.19 7.35
N ASN A 97 -8.75 -14.95 7.41
CA ASN A 97 -9.54 -14.46 6.28
C ASN A 97 -9.11 -13.06 5.81
N GLN A 98 -8.67 -12.19 6.72
CA GLN A 98 -8.14 -10.87 6.38
C GLN A 98 -6.76 -10.97 5.74
N CYS A 99 -5.88 -11.84 6.26
CA CYS A 99 -4.58 -12.13 5.63
C CYS A 99 -4.77 -12.63 4.19
N GLU A 100 -5.68 -13.58 3.98
CA GLU A 100 -6.02 -14.08 2.64
C GLU A 100 -6.60 -12.99 1.73
N GLY A 101 -7.43 -12.10 2.27
CA GLY A 101 -7.97 -10.94 1.54
C GLY A 101 -6.87 -10.00 1.06
N ILE A 102 -5.97 -9.58 1.96
CA ILE A 102 -4.82 -8.73 1.64
C ILE A 102 -3.94 -9.40 0.58
N LYS A 103 -3.63 -10.69 0.75
CA LYS A 103 -2.83 -11.48 -0.19
C LYS A 103 -3.43 -11.48 -1.59
N LYS A 104 -4.72 -11.82 -1.72
CA LYS A 104 -5.43 -11.83 -3.02
C LYS A 104 -5.47 -10.45 -3.65
N TYR A 105 -5.69 -9.42 -2.85
CA TYR A 105 -5.74 -8.04 -3.32
C TYR A 105 -4.39 -7.58 -3.89
N VAL A 106 -3.28 -7.79 -3.18
CA VAL A 106 -1.92 -7.43 -3.66
C VAL A 106 -1.56 -8.19 -4.93
N VAL A 107 -1.82 -9.50 -4.98
CA VAL A 107 -1.59 -10.32 -6.19
C VAL A 107 -2.41 -9.79 -7.36
N GLY A 108 -3.69 -9.50 -7.14
CA GLY A 108 -4.58 -8.94 -8.17
C GLY A 108 -4.09 -7.60 -8.70
N LEU A 109 -3.61 -6.71 -7.83
CA LEU A 109 -2.99 -5.45 -8.22
C LEU A 109 -1.75 -5.67 -9.08
N ILE A 110 -0.83 -6.53 -8.66
CA ILE A 110 0.40 -6.83 -9.41
C ILE A 110 0.05 -7.35 -10.81
N ILE A 111 -0.87 -8.31 -10.91
CA ILE A 111 -1.31 -8.85 -12.20
C ILE A 111 -1.88 -7.73 -13.07
N LYS A 112 -2.80 -6.92 -12.53
CA LYS A 112 -3.43 -5.82 -13.26
C LYS A 112 -2.40 -4.81 -13.78
N THR A 113 -1.44 -4.40 -12.96
CA THR A 113 -0.48 -3.33 -13.30
C THR A 113 0.68 -3.83 -14.16
N SER A 114 1.04 -5.11 -14.07
CA SER A 114 2.19 -5.68 -14.80
C SER A 114 1.84 -6.47 -16.06
N SER A 115 0.55 -6.70 -16.36
CA SER A 115 0.15 -7.43 -17.58
C SER A 115 0.19 -6.60 -18.87
N ASP A 116 0.20 -5.26 -18.77
CA ASP A 116 0.28 -4.33 -19.91
C ASP A 116 1.67 -3.65 -19.95
N PRO A 117 2.46 -3.84 -21.02
CA PRO A 117 3.78 -3.21 -21.16
C PRO A 117 3.77 -1.68 -21.05
N THR A 118 2.69 -1.02 -21.48
CA THR A 118 2.59 0.45 -21.40
C THR A 118 2.35 0.95 -19.99
N CYS A 119 1.61 0.18 -19.17
CA CYS A 119 1.45 0.43 -17.74
C CYS A 119 2.76 0.20 -17.00
N VAL A 120 3.51 -0.85 -17.35
CA VAL A 120 4.78 -1.20 -16.68
C VAL A 120 5.79 -0.06 -16.73
N GLU A 121 5.96 0.58 -17.89
CA GLU A 121 6.92 1.68 -18.02
C GLU A 121 6.49 2.92 -17.22
N LYS A 122 5.20 3.25 -17.24
CA LYS A 122 4.65 4.42 -16.51
C LYS A 122 4.64 4.22 -15.00
N GLU A 123 4.38 3.00 -14.54
CA GLU A 123 4.15 2.68 -13.13
C GLU A 123 5.30 1.88 -12.49
N LYS A 124 6.48 1.88 -13.10
CA LYS A 124 7.64 1.06 -12.69
C LYS A 124 7.94 1.13 -11.19
N VAL A 125 7.94 2.32 -10.61
CA VAL A 125 8.21 2.52 -9.17
C VAL A 125 7.07 1.95 -8.31
N TYR A 126 5.82 2.05 -8.77
CA TYR A 126 4.64 1.58 -8.06
C TYR A 126 4.58 0.06 -8.06
N ILE A 127 4.85 -0.56 -9.22
CA ILE A 127 5.02 -2.01 -9.38
C ILE A 127 6.17 -2.51 -8.49
N GLY A 128 7.31 -1.82 -8.48
CA GLY A 128 8.42 -2.16 -7.59
C GLY A 128 8.02 -2.18 -6.12
N LYS A 129 7.19 -1.22 -5.68
CA LYS A 129 6.66 -1.20 -4.32
C LYS A 129 5.69 -2.34 -4.03
N LEU A 130 4.80 -2.67 -4.98
CA LEU A 130 3.90 -3.82 -4.86
C LEU A 130 4.67 -5.14 -4.75
N ASN A 131 5.72 -5.32 -5.57
CA ASN A 131 6.58 -6.50 -5.51
C ASN A 131 7.26 -6.65 -4.14
N MET A 132 7.78 -5.56 -3.58
CA MET A 132 8.34 -5.55 -2.24
C MET A 132 7.31 -5.95 -1.17
N ILE A 133 6.08 -5.44 -1.28
CA ILE A 133 4.98 -5.81 -0.37
C ILE A 133 4.64 -7.30 -0.49
N LEU A 134 4.56 -7.85 -1.71
CA LEU A 134 4.35 -9.27 -1.92
C LEU A 134 5.46 -10.10 -1.25
N VAL A 135 6.73 -9.70 -1.37
CA VAL A 135 7.84 -10.37 -0.67
C VAL A 135 7.67 -10.31 0.84
N GLN A 136 7.21 -9.20 1.41
CA GLN A 136 6.90 -9.14 2.86
C GLN A 136 5.77 -10.11 3.25
N ILE A 137 4.76 -10.30 2.40
CA ILE A 137 3.71 -11.33 2.63
C ILE A 137 4.32 -12.73 2.57
N LEU A 138 5.18 -13.00 1.58
CA LEU A 138 5.83 -14.29 1.42
C LEU A 138 6.71 -14.66 2.62
N LYS A 139 7.42 -13.69 3.21
CA LYS A 139 8.19 -13.91 4.46
C LYS A 139 7.32 -14.38 5.63
N GLN A 140 6.02 -14.05 5.62
CA GLN A 140 5.08 -14.49 6.65
C GLN A 140 4.38 -15.81 6.30
N GLU A 141 4.10 -16.05 5.02
CA GLU A 141 3.20 -17.12 4.56
C GLU A 141 3.92 -18.30 3.91
N TRP A 142 5.01 -18.07 3.18
CA TRP A 142 5.73 -19.12 2.47
C TRP A 142 6.84 -19.73 3.35
N PRO A 143 7.06 -21.06 3.34
CA PRO A 143 6.35 -22.07 2.54
C PRO A 143 5.13 -22.71 3.23
N LYS A 144 4.92 -22.46 4.54
CA LYS A 144 3.97 -23.25 5.35
C LYS A 144 2.50 -22.99 5.00
N HIS A 145 2.11 -21.74 4.83
CA HIS A 145 0.72 -21.32 4.61
C HIS A 145 0.41 -21.02 3.14
N TRP A 146 1.44 -20.92 2.29
CA TRP A 146 1.28 -20.78 0.84
C TRP A 146 2.27 -21.68 0.07
N PRO A 147 2.17 -23.01 0.19
CA PRO A 147 3.12 -23.94 -0.41
C PRO A 147 3.13 -23.90 -1.95
N THR A 148 2.02 -23.49 -2.57
CA THR A 148 1.85 -23.42 -4.02
C THR A 148 2.43 -22.16 -4.65
N PHE A 149 3.00 -21.22 -3.89
CA PHE A 149 3.43 -19.93 -4.43
C PHE A 149 4.33 -20.07 -5.70
N ILE A 150 5.32 -20.97 -5.67
CA ILE A 150 6.23 -21.18 -6.80
C ILE A 150 5.49 -21.73 -8.03
N SER A 151 4.56 -22.67 -7.86
CA SER A 151 3.75 -23.16 -8.97
C SER A 151 2.79 -22.09 -9.50
N ASP A 152 2.22 -21.28 -8.60
CA ASP A 152 1.26 -20.22 -8.93
C ASP A 152 1.94 -19.11 -9.75
N ILE A 153 3.12 -18.64 -9.31
CA ILE A 153 3.88 -17.59 -10.02
C ILE A 153 4.40 -18.08 -11.37
N VAL A 154 4.86 -19.33 -11.46
CA VAL A 154 5.26 -19.94 -12.74
C VAL A 154 4.07 -20.11 -13.68
N GLY A 155 2.89 -20.45 -13.14
CA GLY A 155 1.65 -20.49 -13.91
C GLY A 155 1.27 -19.12 -14.47
N ALA A 156 1.29 -18.10 -13.61
CA ALA A 156 0.98 -16.72 -14.00
C ALA A 156 1.96 -16.16 -15.05
N SER A 157 3.25 -16.51 -14.99
CA SER A 157 4.25 -16.08 -15.98
C SER A 157 3.93 -16.52 -17.42
N ARG A 158 3.01 -17.47 -17.63
CA ARG A 158 2.63 -17.92 -18.97
C ARG A 158 1.60 -17.01 -19.65
N THR A 159 1.00 -16.05 -18.95
CA THR A 159 -0.13 -15.26 -19.48
C THR A 159 0.31 -13.99 -20.21
N SER A 160 1.48 -13.43 -19.88
CA SER A 160 2.04 -12.25 -20.55
C SER A 160 3.56 -12.18 -20.31
N GLU A 161 4.30 -11.72 -21.31
CA GLU A 161 5.75 -11.50 -21.21
C GLU A 161 6.09 -10.45 -20.14
N SER A 162 5.33 -9.35 -20.07
CA SER A 162 5.58 -8.29 -19.09
C SER A 162 5.32 -8.79 -17.66
N LEU A 163 4.29 -9.62 -17.45
CA LEU A 163 4.04 -10.25 -16.17
C LEU A 163 5.14 -11.26 -15.82
N CYS A 164 5.61 -12.04 -16.80
CA CYS A 164 6.75 -12.95 -16.63
C CYS A 164 8.00 -12.20 -16.18
N GLN A 165 8.34 -11.09 -16.83
CA GLN A 165 9.47 -10.23 -16.46
C GLN A 165 9.31 -9.71 -15.03
N ASN A 166 8.12 -9.24 -14.66
CA ASN A 166 7.86 -8.78 -13.30
C ASN A 166 7.99 -9.91 -12.27
N ASN A 167 7.53 -11.12 -12.61
CA ASN A 167 7.67 -12.30 -11.77
C ASN A 167 9.14 -12.67 -11.53
N MET A 168 10.02 -12.50 -12.53
CA MET A 168 11.46 -12.68 -12.34
C MET A 168 12.04 -11.66 -11.35
N VAL A 169 11.55 -10.42 -11.37
CA VAL A 169 11.93 -9.41 -10.36
C VAL A 169 11.46 -9.82 -8.97
N ILE A 170 10.22 -10.31 -8.83
CA ILE A 170 9.69 -10.79 -7.54
C ILE A 170 10.54 -11.95 -7.00
N LEU A 171 10.90 -12.93 -7.85
CA LEU A 171 11.74 -14.06 -7.46
C LEU A 171 13.15 -13.63 -7.06
N LYS A 172 13.73 -12.65 -7.77
CA LYS A 172 15.01 -12.04 -7.38
C LYS A 172 14.93 -11.39 -6.01
N LEU A 173 13.92 -10.54 -5.77
CA LEU A 173 13.72 -9.87 -4.48
C LEU A 173 13.48 -10.87 -3.34
N LEU A 174 12.71 -11.93 -3.60
CA LEU A 174 12.51 -13.00 -2.63
C LEU A 174 13.83 -13.69 -2.30
N SER A 175 14.68 -13.93 -3.30
CA SER A 175 16.01 -14.50 -3.07
C SER A 175 16.87 -13.61 -2.19
N GLU A 176 16.90 -12.29 -2.45
CA GLU A 176 17.70 -11.31 -1.71
C GLU A 176 17.23 -11.10 -0.25
N GLU A 177 15.95 -11.29 0.03
CA GLU A 177 15.36 -11.07 1.37
C GLU A 177 15.33 -12.32 2.25
N VAL A 178 15.51 -13.51 1.66
CA VAL A 178 15.38 -14.81 2.34
C VAL A 178 16.70 -15.58 2.41
N PHE A 179 17.61 -15.39 1.44
CA PHE A 179 18.89 -16.10 1.34
C PHE A 179 20.07 -15.12 1.33
#